data_AF-A0A7W6R1S3-F1
#
_entry.id   AF-A0A7W6R1S3-F1
#
_cell.length_a   1.000
_cell.length_b   1.000
_cell.length_c   1.000
_cell.angle_alpha   90.00
_cell.angle_beta   90.00
_cell.angle_gamma   90.00
#
_symmetry.space_group_name_H-M   'P 1'
#
loop_
_entity.id
_entity.type
_entity.pdbx_description
1 polymer ?
#
loop_
_entity_poly.entity_id
_entity_poly.type
_entity_poly.pdbx_seq_one_letter_code
_entity_poly.pdbx_strand_id
1 'polypeptide(L)'
;MLDIIIRDALDIVGRTERLIEASRRLLDRKSLGDVEMYELDYEIERLGDAVFVVDEAIRSLARAVECWPQTAPVHGAARTLH
;
A
#
# COMPACT_ATOMS: atom_id res chain seq x y z
N MET A 1 -12.77 -11.32 -2.31
CA MET A 1 -12.24 -10.65 -3.54
C MET A 1 -11.43 -9.42 -3.14
N LEU A 2 -11.99 -8.51 -2.34
CA LEU A 2 -11.24 -7.38 -1.77
C LEU A 2 -10.03 -7.83 -0.94
N ASP A 3 -10.12 -8.93 -0.19
CA ASP A 3 -8.99 -9.46 0.59
C ASP A 3 -7.80 -9.88 -0.28
N ILE A 4 -8.08 -10.44 -1.47
CA ILE A 4 -7.04 -10.82 -2.44
C ILE A 4 -6.37 -9.56 -2.99
N ILE A 5 -7.17 -8.55 -3.35
CA ILE A 5 -6.67 -7.27 -3.85
C ILE A 5 -5.80 -6.56 -2.80
N ILE A 6 -6.25 -6.52 -1.53
CA ILE A 6 -5.51 -5.91 -0.42
C ILE A 6 -4.18 -6.64 -0.21
N ARG A 7 -4.20 -7.98 -0.19
CA ARG A 7 -2.98 -8.78 -0.01
C ARG A 7 -1.99 -8.58 -1.15
N ASP A 8 -2.47 -8.62 -2.39
CA ASP A 8 -1.62 -8.47 -3.57
C ASP A 8 -1.04 -7.04 -3.64
N ALA A 9 -1.83 -6.03 -3.25
CA ALA A 9 -1.35 -4.65 -3.14
C ALA A 9 -0.26 -4.48 -2.07
N LEU A 10 -0.43 -5.10 -0.89
CA LEU A 10 0.61 -5.11 0.15
C LEU A 10 1.88 -5.84 -0.30
N ASP A 11 1.76 -6.92 -1.07
CA ASP A 11 2.92 -7.62 -1.64
C ASP A 11 3.68 -6.75 -2.66
N ILE A 12 2.96 -5.99 -3.49
CA ILE A 12 3.55 -5.01 -4.42
C ILE A 12 4.30 -3.91 -3.65
N VAL A 13 3.69 -3.34 -2.61
CA VAL A 13 4.35 -2.36 -1.72
C VAL A 13 5.65 -2.95 -1.18
N GLY A 14 5.59 -4.14 -0.58
CA GLY A 14 6.78 -4.78 0.00
C GLY A 14 7.87 -5.12 -1.04
N ARG A 15 7.50 -5.46 -2.27
CA ARG A 15 8.47 -5.62 -3.38
C ARG A 15 9.11 -4.30 -3.76
N THR A 16 8.34 -3.22 -3.76
CA THR A 16 8.82 -1.88 -4.13
C THR A 16 9.74 -1.33 -3.06
N GLU A 17 9.45 -1.52 -1.77
CA GLU A 17 10.36 -1.18 -0.67
C GLU A 17 11.70 -1.91 -0.79
N ARG A 18 11.69 -3.21 -1.13
CA ARG A 18 12.93 -3.98 -1.37
C ARG A 18 13.71 -3.45 -2.58
N LEU A 19 13.02 -2.96 -3.61
CA LEU A 19 13.65 -2.34 -4.77
C LEU A 19 14.29 -1.00 -4.39
N ILE A 20 13.59 -0.14 -3.64
CA ILE A 20 14.10 1.12 -3.10
C ILE A 20 15.38 0.86 -2.29
N GLU A 21 15.34 -0.12 -1.40
CA GLU A 21 16.49 -0.51 -0.58
C GLU A 21 17.66 -1.02 -1.42
N ALA A 22 17.39 -1.83 -2.46
CA ALA A 22 18.42 -2.29 -3.39
C ALA A 22 19.05 -1.11 -4.16
N SER A 23 18.24 -0.13 -4.58
CA SER A 23 18.69 1.06 -5.28
C SER A 23 19.53 1.98 -4.37
N ARG A 24 19.18 2.14 -3.09
CA ARG A 24 20.01 2.88 -2.13
C ARG A 24 21.40 2.27 -1.99
N ARG A 25 21.51 0.94 -1.96
CA ARG A 25 22.81 0.25 -1.92
C ARG A 25 23.65 0.46 -3.18
N LEU A 26 23.03 0.80 -4.32
CA LEU A 26 23.77 1.17 -5.52
C LEU A 26 24.40 2.55 -5.38
N LEU A 27 23.72 3.50 -4.75
CA LEU A 27 24.29 4.82 -4.43
C LEU A 27 25.52 4.69 -3.52
N ASP A 28 25.45 3.83 -2.50
CA ASP A 28 26.56 3.60 -1.56
C ASP A 28 27.83 3.06 -2.23
N ARG A 29 27.69 2.36 -3.37
CA ARG A 29 28.83 1.73 -4.07
C ARG A 29 29.66 2.72 -4.90
N LYS A 30 29.27 4.00 -5.01
CA LYS A 30 29.95 5.06 -5.79
C LYS A 30 30.37 4.61 -7.21
N SER A 31 29.60 3.71 -7.81
CA SER A 31 29.86 3.21 -9.17
C SER A 31 29.18 4.04 -10.25
N LEU A 32 28.36 5.01 -9.85
CA LEU A 32 27.65 5.95 -10.71
C LEU A 32 28.40 7.28 -10.74
N GLY A 33 28.32 8.00 -11.85
CA GLY A 33 28.75 9.39 -11.92
C GLY A 33 27.84 10.31 -11.09
N ASP A 34 28.31 11.53 -10.81
CA ASP A 34 27.62 12.46 -9.90
C ASP A 34 26.19 12.80 -10.35
N VAL A 35 25.96 12.96 -11.66
CA VAL A 35 24.63 13.25 -12.22
C VAL A 35 23.69 12.06 -12.03
N GLU A 36 24.18 10.86 -12.37
CA GLU A 36 23.40 9.61 -12.28
C GLU A 36 23.07 9.27 -10.82
N MET A 37 24.00 9.58 -9.89
CA MET A 37 23.79 9.44 -8.46
C MET A 37 22.71 10.39 -7.95
N TYR A 38 22.74 11.66 -8.37
CA TYR A 38 21.72 12.64 -7.98
C TYR A 38 20.33 12.29 -8.52
N GLU A 39 20.24 11.90 -9.80
CA GLU A 39 18.97 11.49 -10.39
C GLU A 39 18.41 10.24 -9.71
N LEU A 40 19.25 9.23 -9.45
CA LEU A 40 18.80 8.02 -8.77
C LEU A 40 18.34 8.29 -7.33
N ASP A 41 19.04 9.16 -6.59
CA ASP A 41 18.65 9.56 -5.24
C ASP A 41 17.30 10.26 -5.23
N TYR A 42 17.09 11.22 -6.14
CA TYR A 42 15.81 11.92 -6.30
C TYR A 42 14.66 10.95 -6.64
N GLU A 43 14.88 10.02 -7.56
CA GLU A 43 13.86 9.02 -7.94
C GLU A 43 13.56 8.05 -6.80
N ILE A 44 14.56 7.66 -5.99
CA ILE A 44 14.39 6.83 -4.79
C ILE A 44 13.53 7.56 -3.76
N GLU A 45 13.79 8.84 -3.50
CA GLU A 45 12.98 9.65 -2.58
C GLU A 45 11.54 9.76 -3.07
N ARG A 46 11.35 10.13 -4.35
CA ARG A 46 10.01 10.26 -4.94
C ARG A 46 9.22 8.95 -4.92
N LEU A 47 9.89 7.82 -5.20
CA LEU A 47 9.26 6.50 -5.14
C LEU A 47 8.94 6.11 -3.69
N GLY A 48 9.81 6.43 -2.73
CA GLY A 48 9.57 6.24 -1.31
C GLY A 48 8.31 6.95 -0.84
N ASP A 49 8.15 8.22 -1.18
CA ASP A 49 6.94 9.00 -0.84
C ASP A 49 5.67 8.38 -1.43
N ALA A 50 5.73 7.97 -2.71
CA ALA A 50 4.60 7.34 -3.37
C ALA A 50 4.21 6.01 -2.71
N VAL A 51 5.19 5.17 -2.39
CA VAL A 51 4.98 3.88 -1.71
C VAL A 51 4.38 4.09 -0.33
N PHE A 52 4.87 5.07 0.42
CA PHE A 52 4.34 5.41 1.75
C PHE A 52 2.85 5.77 1.69
N VAL A 53 2.45 6.62 0.74
CA VAL A 53 1.04 7.01 0.56
C VAL A 53 0.18 5.81 0.16
N VAL A 54 0.66 4.97 -0.75
CA VAL A 54 -0.07 3.79 -1.22
C VAL A 54 -0.25 2.77 -0.11
N ASP A 55 0.80 2.52 0.67
CA ASP A 55 0.78 1.58 1.80
C ASP A 55 -0.22 2.02 2.88
N GLU A 56 -0.23 3.30 3.25
CA GLU A 56 -1.20 3.83 4.21
C GLU A 56 -2.64 3.76 3.65
N ALA A 57 -2.84 4.03 2.36
CA ALA A 57 -4.15 3.90 1.73
C ALA A 57 -4.65 2.45 1.73
N ILE A 58 -3.78 1.47 1.45
CA ILE A 58 -4.14 0.05 1.48
C ILE A 58 -4.46 -0.40 2.90
N ARG A 59 -3.68 0.02 3.91
CA ARG A 59 -3.97 -0.31 5.32
C ARG A 59 -5.26 0.34 5.81
N SER A 60 -5.53 1.57 5.39
CA SER A 60 -6.79 2.25 5.68
C SER A 60 -7.97 1.51 5.08
N LEU A 61 -7.84 1.06 3.83
CA LEU A 61 -8.84 0.23 3.15
C LEU A 61 -9.04 -1.11 3.87
N ALA A 62 -7.96 -1.78 4.29
CA ALA A 62 -8.05 -3.04 5.03
C ALA A 62 -8.84 -2.88 6.32
N ARG A 63 -8.54 -1.84 7.12
CA ARG A 63 -9.28 -1.50 8.34
C ARG A 63 -10.75 -1.19 8.05
N ALA A 64 -11.04 -0.48 6.96
CA ALA A 64 -12.42 -0.18 6.57
C ALA A 64 -13.22 -1.43 6.19
N VAL A 65 -12.57 -2.40 5.51
CA VAL A 65 -13.18 -3.69 5.17
C VAL A 65 -13.41 -4.55 6.41
N GLU A 66 -12.46 -4.60 7.34
CA GLU A 66 -12.60 -5.33 8.61
C GLU A 66 -13.74 -4.78 9.49
N CYS A 67 -13.91 -3.46 9.52
CA CYS A 67 -14.98 -2.79 10.26
C CYS A 67 -16.33 -2.79 9.53
N TRP A 68 -16.42 -3.35 8.32
CA TRP A 68 -17.67 -3.38 7.57
C TRP A 68 -18.65 -4.35 8.22
N PRO A 69 -19.84 -3.91 8.67
CA PRO A 69 -20.82 -4.82 9.25
C PRO A 69 -21.26 -5.81 8.17
N GLN A 70 -20.92 -7.09 8.36
CA GLN A 70 -21.46 -8.16 7.53
C GLN A 70 -22.96 -8.24 7.82
N THR A 71 -23.76 -7.60 6.98
CA THR A 71 -25.23 -7.70 6.95
C THR A 71 -25.92 -7.47 8.30
N ALA A 72 -26.40 -6.25 8.55
CA ALA A 72 -27.63 -6.11 9.35
C ALA A 72 -28.81 -6.23 8.39
N PRO A 73 -29.44 -7.41 8.19
CA PRO A 73 -30.82 -7.41 7.74
C PRO A 73 -31.63 -6.96 8.94
N VAL A 74 -31.76 -5.64 9.14
CA VAL A 74 -32.92 -5.09 9.85
C VAL A 74 -34.11 -5.21 8.89
N HIS A 75 -34.48 -6.45 8.58
CA HIS A 75 -35.76 -6.81 8.00
C HIS A 75 -36.49 -7.70 9.01
N GLY A 76 -36.48 -7.28 10.28
CA GLY A 76 -37.53 -7.62 11.22
C GLY A 76 -38.68 -6.65 10.98
N ALA A 77 -39.38 -6.80 9.85
CA ALA A 77 -40.74 -6.28 9.75
C ALA A 77 -41.54 -6.92 10.89
N ALA A 78 -41.70 -6.19 11.99
CA ALA A 78 -42.65 -6.50 13.03
C ALA A 78 -44.04 -6.38 12.42
N ARG A 79 -44.45 -7.45 11.74
CA ARG A 79 -45.84 -7.70 11.39
C ARG A 79 -46.53 -8.14 12.68
N THR A 80 -46.87 -7.19 13.54
CA THR A 80 -47.90 -7.41 14.55
C THR A 80 -49.23 -7.45 13.81
N LEU A 81 -49.63 -8.64 13.39
CA LEU A 81 -51.04 -9.02 13.26
C LEU A 81 -51.53 -9.29 14.67
N HIS A 82 -52.19 -8.32 15.31
CA HIS A 82 -53.48 -8.50 15.98
C HIS A 82 -54.05 -7.19 16.51
#